data_AF-A0A2N0RJH6-F1
#
_entry.id   AF-A0A2N0RJH6-F1
#
_cell.length_a   1.000
_cell.length_b   1.000
_cell.length_c   1.000
_cell.angle_alpha   90.00
_cell.angle_beta   90.00
_cell.angle_gamma   90.00
#
_symmetry.space_group_name_H-M   'P 1'
#
loop_
_entity.id
_entity.type
_entity.pdbx_description
1 polymer ?
#
loop_
_entity_poly.entity_id
_entity_poly.type
_entity_poly.pdbx_seq_one_letter_code
_entity_poly.pdbx_strand_id
1 'polypeptide(L)'
;MPKKLTLDMARKIAKKHDGECLSTEYINSKTPMLWKCHQGHIWSIPFNNIKNQKTWCPTCHSPRKTIDDMRQHARTRKGDCLSDKYYNRDTKLKWICEKSHIWEARSEDVLRGTWCPVCAEYINNCSKLLWKCIEGHLWSAPLFSIKNLGNWCPYCAGNARLTLEDMYFSTKKRRWLPFR
;
A
#
# COMPACT_ATOMS: atom_id res chain seq x y z
N MET A 1 16.74 0.14 45.88
CA MET A 1 17.66 1.08 45.20
C MET A 1 17.59 0.86 43.69
N PRO A 2 17.39 1.89 42.85
CA PRO A 2 17.35 1.72 41.40
C PRO A 2 18.73 1.30 40.89
N LYS A 3 18.81 0.17 40.18
CA LYS A 3 20.05 -0.36 39.61
C LYS A 3 20.66 0.69 38.66
N LYS A 4 21.87 1.18 38.98
CA LYS A 4 22.63 2.12 38.13
C LYS A 4 22.82 1.52 36.75
N LEU A 5 22.48 2.29 35.71
CA LEU A 5 22.74 1.93 34.32
C LEU A 5 24.25 2.07 34.07
N THR A 6 24.86 1.07 33.45
CA THR A 6 26.29 1.06 33.12
C THR A 6 26.50 0.62 31.67
N LEU A 7 27.67 0.93 31.12
CA LEU A 7 28.07 0.50 29.78
C LEU A 7 28.06 -1.03 29.62
N ASP A 8 28.42 -1.77 30.67
CA ASP A 8 28.35 -3.23 30.68
C ASP A 8 26.91 -3.74 30.51
N MET A 9 25.94 -3.08 31.17
CA MET A 9 24.53 -3.42 31.00
C MET A 9 24.03 -3.12 29.57
N ALA A 10 24.52 -2.04 28.95
CA ALA A 10 24.20 -1.71 27.56
C ALA A 10 24.71 -2.81 26.60
N ARG A 11 25.96 -3.25 26.76
CA ARG A 11 26.54 -4.35 25.98
C ARG A 11 25.80 -5.68 26.18
N LYS A 12 25.40 -6.00 27.42
CA LYS A 12 24.61 -7.21 27.72
C LYS A 12 23.24 -7.19 27.06
N ILE A 13 22.55 -6.06 27.08
CA ILE A 13 21.25 -5.92 26.39
C ILE A 13 21.42 -6.02 24.89
N ALA A 14 22.46 -5.42 24.31
CA ALA A 14 22.75 -5.58 22.89
C ALA A 14 22.95 -7.04 22.50
N LYS A 15 23.79 -7.77 23.25
CA LYS A 15 24.01 -9.20 23.03
C LYS A 15 22.75 -10.04 23.17
N LYS A 16 21.84 -9.70 24.10
CA LYS A 16 20.55 -10.40 24.26
C LYS A 16 19.68 -10.31 23.01
N HIS A 17 19.84 -9.27 22.20
CA HIS A 17 19.10 -9.05 20.95
C HIS A 17 19.96 -9.33 19.70
N ASP A 18 21.00 -10.16 19.84
CA ASP A 18 21.96 -10.50 18.78
C ASP A 18 22.56 -9.25 18.10
N GLY A 19 22.72 -8.18 18.87
CA GLY A 19 23.23 -6.90 18.40
C GLY A 19 24.44 -6.42 19.19
N GLU A 20 24.93 -5.25 18.79
CA GLU A 20 26.16 -4.65 19.30
C GLU A 20 25.88 -3.24 19.81
N CYS A 21 26.51 -2.88 20.93
CA CYS A 21 26.57 -1.50 21.40
C CYS A 21 27.90 -0.91 20.90
N LEU A 22 27.81 0.10 20.02
CA LEU A 22 28.98 0.72 19.38
C LEU A 22 29.56 1.87 20.22
N SER A 23 28.81 2.39 21.20
CA SER A 23 29.30 3.42 22.11
C SER A 23 30.40 2.88 23.03
N THR A 24 31.47 3.66 23.19
CA THR A 24 32.61 3.35 24.07
C THR A 24 32.39 3.80 25.51
N GLU A 25 31.47 4.74 25.74
CA GLU A 25 31.23 5.34 27.05
C GLU A 25 29.74 5.47 27.36
N TYR A 26 29.42 5.48 28.65
CA TYR A 26 28.08 5.77 29.16
C TYR A 26 28.14 7.04 30.03
N ILE A 27 27.58 8.13 29.52
CA ILE A 27 27.59 9.43 30.21
C ILE A 27 26.41 9.54 31.18
N ASN A 28 25.18 9.39 30.69
CA ASN A 28 23.97 9.43 31.51
C ASN A 28 22.79 8.71 30.82
N SER A 29 21.64 8.68 31.47
CA SER A 29 20.45 7.96 30.98
C SER A 29 19.78 8.62 29.76
N LYS A 30 20.05 9.89 29.49
CA LYS A 30 19.46 10.66 28.39
C LYS A 30 20.40 10.78 27.18
N THR A 31 21.71 10.58 27.37
CA THR A 31 22.68 10.63 26.28
C THR A 31 22.43 9.50 25.29
N PRO A 32 22.25 9.81 23.99
CA PRO A 32 22.11 8.79 22.96
C PRO A 32 23.34 7.88 22.89
N MET A 33 23.09 6.60 22.73
CA MET A 33 24.12 5.60 22.46
C MET A 33 23.90 5.02 21.07
N LEU A 34 24.98 4.58 20.44
CA LEU A 34 24.95 3.92 19.14
C LEU A 34 24.77 2.42 19.30
N TRP A 35 23.83 1.87 18.55
CA TRP A 35 23.44 0.47 18.56
C TRP A 35 23.44 -0.09 17.16
N LYS A 36 23.68 -1.40 17.05
CA LYS A 36 23.65 -2.15 15.79
C LYS A 36 22.90 -3.47 16.00
N CYS A 37 21.99 -3.83 15.09
CA CYS A 37 21.31 -5.13 15.16
C CYS A 37 22.04 -6.20 14.35
N HIS A 38 21.59 -7.46 14.46
CA HIS A 38 22.11 -8.58 13.68
C HIS A 38 22.02 -8.37 12.14
N GLN A 39 21.04 -7.59 11.66
CA GLN A 39 20.91 -7.21 10.24
C GLN A 39 21.83 -6.05 9.83
N GLY A 40 22.68 -5.55 10.73
CA GLY A 40 23.62 -4.47 10.46
C GLY A 40 23.03 -3.06 10.49
N HIS A 41 21.74 -2.88 10.79
CA HIS A 41 21.16 -1.54 10.95
C HIS A 41 21.77 -0.84 12.15
N ILE A 42 22.16 0.44 11.98
CA ILE A 42 22.73 1.28 13.02
C ILE A 42 21.74 2.39 13.39
N TRP A 43 21.53 2.62 14.67
CA TRP A 43 20.68 3.72 15.15
C TRP A 43 21.19 4.31 16.47
N SER A 44 20.77 5.55 16.75
CA SER A 44 21.16 6.30 17.94
C SER A 44 19.96 6.54 18.84
N ILE A 45 19.93 5.92 20.02
CA ILE A 45 18.93 6.18 21.06
C ILE A 45 19.53 6.01 22.46
N PRO A 46 18.98 6.69 23.48
CA PRO A 46 19.47 6.53 24.85
C PRO A 46 19.22 5.11 25.41
N PHE A 47 20.08 4.67 26.33
CA PHE A 47 19.99 3.31 26.89
C PHE A 47 18.71 3.06 27.71
N ASN A 48 18.20 4.08 28.42
CA ASN A 48 16.94 3.94 29.15
C ASN A 48 15.76 3.63 28.20
N ASN A 49 15.79 4.17 26.99
CA ASN A 49 14.79 3.93 25.97
C ASN A 49 14.87 2.48 25.49
N ILE A 50 16.06 1.97 25.15
CA ILE A 50 16.24 0.55 24.80
C ILE A 50 15.72 -0.39 25.90
N LYS A 51 16.00 -0.07 27.17
CA LYS A 51 15.59 -0.91 28.31
C LYS A 51 14.07 -0.92 28.53
N ASN A 52 13.39 0.20 28.26
CA ASN A 52 11.97 0.38 28.53
C ASN A 52 11.09 0.20 27.29
N GLN A 53 11.64 0.27 26.08
CA GLN A 53 10.90 0.11 24.83
C GLN A 53 10.69 -1.37 24.50
N LYS A 54 9.58 -1.65 23.81
CA LYS A 54 9.26 -2.99 23.27
C LYS A 54 10.02 -3.29 21.96
N THR A 55 10.73 -2.31 21.41
CA THR A 55 11.33 -2.38 20.08
C THR A 55 12.84 -2.23 20.18
N TRP A 56 13.57 -3.26 19.77
CA TRP A 56 15.03 -3.27 19.74
C TRP A 56 15.58 -2.44 18.57
N CYS A 57 15.25 -2.83 17.33
CA CYS A 57 15.69 -2.15 16.12
C CYS A 57 14.49 -1.55 15.38
N PRO A 58 14.43 -0.21 15.17
CA PRO A 58 13.29 0.44 14.54
C PRO A 58 13.09 -0.02 13.09
N THR A 59 14.19 -0.26 12.36
CA THR A 59 14.15 -0.71 10.96
C THR A 59 13.70 -2.16 10.84
N CYS A 60 14.13 -3.05 11.75
CA CYS A 60 13.66 -4.44 11.74
C CYS A 60 12.20 -4.56 12.22
N HIS A 61 11.78 -3.71 13.15
CA HIS A 61 10.42 -3.75 13.70
C HIS A 61 9.39 -3.15 12.76
N SER A 62 9.76 -2.10 12.02
CA SER A 62 8.88 -1.46 11.04
C SER A 62 9.67 -1.18 9.76
N PRO A 63 9.96 -2.23 8.96
CA PRO A 63 10.62 -2.04 7.68
C PRO A 63 9.75 -1.13 6.80
N ARG A 64 10.40 -0.28 6.00
CA ARG A 64 9.68 0.53 5.02
C ARG A 64 9.00 -0.42 4.04
N LYS A 65 7.67 -0.35 3.99
CA LYS A 65 6.87 -1.11 3.05
C LYS A 65 7.17 -0.63 1.63
N THR A 66 7.23 -1.58 0.71
CA THR A 66 7.44 -1.38 -0.72
C THR A 66 6.14 -1.57 -1.49
N ILE A 67 6.12 -1.23 -2.78
CA ILE A 67 4.97 -1.54 -3.63
C ILE A 67 4.74 -3.05 -3.77
N ASP A 68 5.81 -3.84 -3.75
CA ASP A 68 5.72 -5.29 -3.85
C ASP A 68 5.11 -5.91 -2.59
N ASP A 69 5.35 -5.33 -1.41
CA ASP A 69 4.63 -5.73 -0.19
C ASP A 69 3.11 -5.51 -0.34
N MET A 70 2.70 -4.44 -1.04
CA MET A 70 1.28 -4.14 -1.28
C MET A 70 0.67 -5.15 -2.26
N ARG A 71 1.39 -5.47 -3.33
CA ARG A 71 0.99 -6.51 -4.30
C ARG A 71 0.90 -7.88 -3.64
N GLN A 72 1.89 -8.24 -2.82
CA GLN A 72 1.91 -9.50 -2.09
C GLN A 72 0.72 -9.59 -1.13
N HIS A 73 0.44 -8.53 -0.37
CA HIS A 73 -0.75 -8.47 0.47
C HIS A 73 -2.03 -8.62 -0.35
N ALA A 74 -2.13 -7.96 -1.50
CA ALA A 74 -3.30 -8.08 -2.36
C ALA A 74 -3.53 -9.51 -2.87
N ARG A 75 -2.45 -10.21 -3.24
CA ARG A 75 -2.49 -11.61 -3.67
C ARG A 75 -2.99 -12.56 -2.59
N THR A 76 -2.69 -12.31 -1.31
CA THR A 76 -3.24 -13.12 -0.21
C THR A 76 -4.77 -13.07 -0.13
N ARG A 77 -5.38 -12.00 -0.66
CA ARG A 77 -6.84 -11.82 -0.74
C ARG A 77 -7.36 -12.05 -2.16
N LYS A 78 -6.59 -12.80 -2.96
CA LYS A 78 -6.88 -13.14 -4.35
C LYS A 78 -7.16 -11.92 -5.24
N GLY A 79 -6.49 -10.81 -4.95
CA GLY A 79 -6.51 -9.61 -5.77
C GLY A 79 -5.10 -9.17 -6.15
N ASP A 80 -4.99 -7.94 -6.65
CA ASP A 80 -3.70 -7.32 -6.94
C ASP A 80 -3.71 -5.82 -6.63
N CYS A 81 -2.51 -5.23 -6.55
CA CYS A 81 -2.31 -3.79 -6.48
C CYS A 81 -1.87 -3.28 -7.86
N LEU A 82 -2.70 -2.43 -8.47
CA LEU A 82 -2.49 -1.87 -9.82
C LEU A 82 -1.60 -0.62 -9.82
N SER A 83 -1.24 -0.10 -8.65
CA SER A 83 -0.33 1.04 -8.55
C SER A 83 1.11 0.62 -8.79
N ASP A 84 1.88 1.45 -9.49
CA ASP A 84 3.30 1.21 -9.76
C ASP A 84 4.22 1.74 -8.66
N LYS A 85 3.76 2.76 -7.92
CA LYS A 85 4.57 3.47 -6.93
C LYS A 85 3.88 3.54 -5.58
N TYR A 86 4.65 3.30 -4.53
CA TYR A 86 4.24 3.48 -3.13
C TYR A 86 5.17 4.49 -2.47
N TYR A 87 4.60 5.62 -2.02
CA TYR A 87 5.37 6.69 -1.38
C TYR A 87 5.26 6.65 0.14
N ASN A 88 4.05 6.46 0.66
CA ASN A 88 3.78 6.42 2.10
C ASN A 88 2.41 5.77 2.37
N ARG A 89 2.11 5.54 3.65
CA ARG A 89 0.86 4.91 4.12
C ARG A 89 -0.42 5.69 3.80
N ASP A 90 -0.31 7.00 3.62
CA ASP A 90 -1.43 7.91 3.40
C ASP A 90 -1.77 8.04 1.91
N THR A 91 -0.87 7.59 1.03
CA THR A 91 -1.08 7.56 -0.42
C THR A 91 -2.13 6.53 -0.75
N LYS A 92 -3.14 6.94 -1.52
CA LYS A 92 -4.14 6.02 -2.07
C LYS A 92 -3.50 5.20 -3.18
N LEU A 93 -3.66 3.88 -3.10
CA LEU A 93 -3.28 2.93 -4.14
C LEU A 93 -4.53 2.41 -4.83
N LYS A 94 -4.36 1.96 -6.08
CA LYS A 94 -5.39 1.26 -6.86
C LYS A 94 -5.29 -0.23 -6.60
N TRP A 95 -6.42 -0.84 -6.28
CA TRP A 95 -6.54 -2.25 -5.93
C TRP A 95 -7.56 -2.93 -6.84
N ILE A 96 -7.39 -4.23 -7.07
CA ILE A 96 -8.35 -5.09 -7.75
C ILE A 96 -8.58 -6.35 -6.91
N CYS A 97 -9.81 -6.85 -6.82
CA CYS A 97 -10.14 -8.09 -6.13
C CYS A 97 -10.39 -9.24 -7.11
N GLU A 98 -10.58 -10.46 -6.60
CA GLU A 98 -10.89 -11.66 -7.40
C GLU A 98 -12.09 -11.45 -8.34
N LYS A 99 -13.11 -10.70 -7.90
CA LYS A 99 -14.31 -10.37 -8.70
C LYS A 99 -14.09 -9.21 -9.68
N SER A 100 -12.84 -8.81 -9.91
CA SER A 100 -12.44 -7.73 -10.83
C SER A 100 -12.99 -6.33 -10.49
N HIS A 101 -13.39 -6.08 -9.24
CA HIS A 101 -13.74 -4.73 -8.80
C HIS A 101 -12.48 -3.92 -8.53
N ILE A 102 -12.41 -2.71 -9.08
CA ILE A 102 -11.29 -1.79 -8.92
C ILE A 102 -11.71 -0.68 -7.95
N TRP A 103 -10.85 -0.36 -6.97
CA TRP A 103 -11.09 0.76 -6.05
C TRP A 103 -9.78 1.43 -5.63
N GLU A 104 -9.90 2.63 -5.08
CA GLU A 104 -8.79 3.38 -4.49
C GLU A 104 -8.94 3.40 -2.96
N ALA A 105 -7.88 3.01 -2.27
CA ALA A 105 -7.84 3.01 -0.80
C ALA A 105 -6.42 3.27 -0.31
N ARG A 106 -6.29 3.82 0.91
CA ARG A 106 -5.00 3.96 1.58
C ARG A 106 -4.46 2.56 1.88
N SER A 107 -3.15 2.38 1.76
CA SER A 107 -2.52 1.10 2.08
C SER A 107 -2.78 0.69 3.53
N GLU A 108 -2.82 1.65 4.45
CA GLU A 108 -3.05 1.36 5.88
C GLU A 108 -4.42 0.72 6.13
N ASP A 109 -5.48 1.26 5.51
CA ASP A 109 -6.84 0.73 5.66
C ASP A 109 -6.95 -0.68 5.10
N VAL A 110 -6.26 -0.93 3.97
CA VAL A 110 -6.24 -2.24 3.32
C VAL A 110 -5.52 -3.29 4.17
N LEU A 111 -4.35 -2.93 4.69
CA LEU A 111 -3.55 -3.80 5.56
C LEU A 111 -4.26 -4.10 6.90
N ARG A 112 -5.06 -3.16 7.42
CA ARG A 112 -5.82 -3.33 8.66
C ARG A 112 -7.02 -4.28 8.55
N GLY A 113 -7.56 -4.52 7.35
CA GLY A 113 -8.73 -5.39 7.21
C GLY A 113 -9.65 -5.05 6.06
N THR A 114 -9.80 -3.77 5.73
CA THR A 114 -10.71 -3.29 4.69
C THR A 114 -10.25 -3.81 3.33
N TRP A 115 -11.16 -4.30 2.50
CA TRP A 115 -10.78 -4.85 1.21
C TRP A 115 -11.55 -4.18 0.09
N CYS A 116 -12.37 -4.94 -0.63
CA CYS A 116 -13.18 -4.43 -1.70
C CYS A 116 -14.54 -3.97 -1.17
N PRO A 117 -14.89 -2.67 -1.26
CA PRO A 117 -16.18 -2.17 -0.79
C PRO A 117 -17.36 -2.79 -1.57
N VAL A 118 -17.15 -3.08 -2.86
CA VAL A 118 -18.16 -3.70 -3.73
C VAL A 118 -18.38 -5.18 -3.40
N CYS A 119 -17.33 -5.91 -3.00
CA CYS A 119 -17.48 -7.31 -2.56
C CYS A 119 -18.03 -7.40 -1.14
N ALA A 120 -17.68 -6.43 -0.28
CA ALA A 120 -18.20 -6.36 1.08
C ALA A 120 -19.71 -6.12 1.08
N GLU A 121 -20.20 -5.34 0.12
CA GLU A 121 -21.61 -5.02 0.03
C GLU A 121 -22.08 -5.03 -1.43
N TYR A 122 -22.78 -6.09 -1.84
CA TYR A 122 -23.85 -5.89 -2.80
C TYR A 122 -24.98 -5.16 -2.05
N ILE A 123 -24.90 -3.82 -1.98
CA ILE A 123 -25.86 -3.02 -1.20
C ILE A 123 -27.23 -3.06 -1.87
N ASN A 124 -27.28 -2.76 -3.17
CA ASN A 124 -28.51 -2.66 -3.97
C ASN A 124 -28.19 -2.39 -5.47
N ASN A 125 -29.24 -2.28 -6.29
CA ASN A 125 -29.16 -1.99 -7.72
C ASN A 125 -28.58 -0.60 -8.08
N CYS A 126 -28.44 0.32 -7.12
CA CYS A 126 -27.82 1.64 -7.30
C CYS A 126 -26.31 1.63 -7.05
N SER A 127 -25.74 0.52 -6.58
CA SER A 127 -24.30 0.38 -6.36
C SER A 127 -23.55 0.31 -7.68
N LYS A 128 -22.53 1.15 -7.85
CA LYS A 128 -21.72 1.20 -9.08
C LYS A 128 -20.84 -0.06 -9.18
N LEU A 129 -20.95 -0.75 -10.31
CA LEU A 129 -20.14 -1.89 -10.69
C LEU A 129 -19.27 -1.51 -11.88
N LEU A 130 -18.12 -2.17 -12.04
CA LEU A 130 -17.28 -2.05 -13.24
C LEU A 130 -17.75 -3.06 -14.28
N TRP A 131 -18.04 -2.59 -15.48
CA TRP A 131 -18.56 -3.37 -16.60
C TRP A 131 -17.53 -3.43 -17.72
N LYS A 132 -17.50 -4.56 -18.44
CA LYS A 132 -16.70 -4.76 -19.65
C LYS A 132 -17.62 -5.14 -20.80
N CYS A 133 -17.51 -4.47 -21.95
CA CYS A 133 -18.25 -4.83 -23.15
C CYS A 133 -17.47 -5.82 -24.02
N ILE A 134 -18.12 -6.33 -25.07
CA ILE A 134 -17.50 -7.27 -26.02
C ILE A 134 -16.27 -6.68 -26.74
N GLU A 135 -16.27 -5.37 -26.99
CA GLU A 135 -15.13 -4.64 -27.57
C GLU A 135 -14.01 -4.36 -26.55
N GLY A 136 -14.19 -4.74 -25.28
CA GLY A 136 -13.20 -4.61 -24.22
C GLY A 136 -13.21 -3.29 -23.46
N HIS A 137 -14.12 -2.36 -23.77
CA HIS A 137 -14.22 -1.10 -23.02
C HIS A 137 -14.69 -1.33 -21.58
N LEU A 138 -14.04 -0.63 -20.64
CA LEU A 138 -14.36 -0.67 -19.21
C LEU A 138 -15.09 0.60 -18.79
N TRP A 139 -16.22 0.48 -18.09
CA TRP A 139 -16.92 1.64 -17.50
C TRP A 139 -17.57 1.31 -16.17
N SER A 140 -17.73 2.33 -15.32
CA SER A 140 -18.38 2.19 -14.00
C SER A 140 -19.83 2.67 -14.08
N ALA A 141 -20.79 1.80 -13.79
CA ALA A 141 -22.22 2.13 -13.77
C ALA A 141 -22.99 1.24 -12.76
N PRO A 142 -24.11 1.71 -12.19
CA PRO A 142 -24.94 0.88 -11.34
C PRO A 142 -25.82 -0.08 -12.14
N LEU A 143 -26.21 -1.22 -11.54
CA LEU A 143 -27.03 -2.25 -12.19
C LEU A 143 -28.38 -1.70 -12.69
N PHE A 144 -29.00 -0.77 -11.94
CA PHE A 144 -30.22 -0.07 -12.34
C PHE A 144 -30.06 0.68 -13.68
N SER A 145 -28.93 1.39 -13.87
CA SER A 145 -28.69 2.15 -15.09
C SER A 145 -28.56 1.24 -16.32
N ILE A 146 -28.00 0.06 -16.12
CA ILE A 146 -27.81 -0.89 -17.23
C ILE A 146 -29.11 -1.62 -17.53
N LYS A 147 -29.71 -2.24 -16.50
CA LYS A 147 -30.86 -3.15 -16.66
C LYS A 147 -32.17 -2.40 -16.92
N ASN A 148 -32.39 -1.24 -16.28
CA ASN A 148 -33.67 -0.55 -16.33
C ASN A 148 -33.68 0.62 -17.32
N LEU A 149 -32.56 1.33 -17.48
CA LEU A 149 -32.46 2.47 -18.41
C LEU A 149 -31.84 2.10 -19.77
N GLY A 150 -31.32 0.87 -19.93
CA GLY A 150 -30.70 0.44 -21.19
C GLY A 150 -29.38 1.16 -21.51
N ASN A 151 -28.77 1.83 -20.52
CA ASN A 151 -27.51 2.55 -20.70
C ASN A 151 -26.33 1.58 -20.60
N TRP A 152 -26.11 0.84 -21.68
CA TRP A 152 -24.98 -0.06 -21.87
C TRP A 152 -23.68 0.70 -22.15
N CYS A 153 -22.70 0.06 -22.77
CA CYS A 153 -21.36 0.59 -22.98
C CYS A 153 -21.37 2.02 -23.57
N PRO A 154 -20.95 3.06 -22.83
CA PRO A 154 -21.03 4.44 -23.29
C PRO A 154 -20.06 4.71 -24.45
N TYR A 155 -18.96 3.96 -24.54
CA TYR A 155 -17.99 4.05 -25.64
C TYR A 155 -18.58 3.52 -26.94
N CYS A 156 -19.26 2.36 -26.90
CA CYS A 156 -19.93 1.81 -28.08
C CYS A 156 -21.15 2.65 -28.48
N ALA A 157 -21.86 3.23 -27.51
CA ALA A 157 -23.01 4.09 -27.73
C ALA A 157 -22.63 5.52 -28.18
N GLY A 158 -21.34 5.89 -28.20
CA GLY A 158 -20.88 7.23 -28.56
C GLY A 158 -21.14 8.32 -27.51
N ASN A 159 -21.54 7.93 -26.30
CA ASN A 159 -21.85 8.84 -25.19
C ASN A 159 -20.66 9.08 -24.24
N ALA A 160 -19.58 8.31 -24.39
CA ALA A 160 -18.38 8.49 -23.58
C ALA A 160 -17.62 9.76 -24.00
N ARG A 161 -17.17 10.54 -23.02
CA ARG A 161 -16.16 11.58 -23.26
C ARG A 161 -14.83 10.90 -23.59
N LEU A 162 -14.44 10.95 -24.86
CA LEU A 162 -13.21 10.37 -25.34
C LEU A 162 -12.01 11.24 -24.97
N THR A 163 -10.91 10.60 -24.58
CA THR A 163 -9.61 11.25 -24.43
C THR A 163 -8.87 11.31 -25.77
N LEU A 164 -7.80 12.11 -25.85
CA LEU A 164 -6.94 12.13 -27.04
C LEU A 164 -6.37 10.74 -27.35
N GLU A 165 -6.06 9.94 -26.33
CA GLU A 165 -5.57 8.56 -26.51
C GLU A 165 -6.65 7.65 -27.13
N ASP A 166 -7.91 7.79 -26.72
CA ASP A 166 -9.04 7.04 -27.31
C ASP A 166 -9.29 7.43 -28.77
N MET A 167 -9.09 8.71 -29.11
CA MET A 167 -9.11 9.19 -30.50
C MET A 167 -7.97 8.55 -31.33
N TYR A 168 -6.74 8.48 -30.80
CA TYR A 168 -5.64 7.82 -31.50
C TYR A 168 -5.83 6.30 -31.64
N PHE A 169 -6.46 5.66 -30.66
CA PHE A 169 -6.76 4.23 -30.71
C PHE A 169 -7.85 3.89 -31.75
N SER A 170 -8.93 4.68 -31.79
CA SER A 170 -10.02 4.50 -32.75
C SER A 170 -9.61 4.79 -34.20
N THR A 171 -8.75 5.80 -34.42
CA THR A 171 -8.18 6.13 -35.73
C THR A 171 -7.24 5.04 -36.25
N LYS A 172 -6.39 4.45 -35.39
CA LYS A 172 -5.59 3.26 -35.73
C LYS A 172 -6.47 2.06 -36.13
N LYS A 173 -7.56 1.80 -35.41
CA LYS A 173 -8.51 0.70 -35.71
C LYS A 173 -9.15 0.85 -37.09
N ARG A 174 -9.27 2.09 -37.59
CA ARG A 174 -9.86 2.41 -38.90
C ARG A 174 -8.82 2.73 -40.00
N ARG A 175 -7.51 2.67 -39.72
CA ARG A 175 -6.41 3.12 -40.61
C ARG A 175 -6.52 4.58 -41.06
N TRP A 176 -6.96 5.47 -40.18
CA TRP A 176 -6.90 6.92 -40.43
C TRP A 176 -5.80 7.53 -39.56
N LEU A 177 -5.05 8.49 -40.11
CA LEU A 177 -4.12 9.33 -39.33
C LEU A 177 -4.67 10.75 -39.35
N PRO A 178 -4.81 11.41 -38.20
CA PRO A 178 -5.23 12.81 -38.17
C PRO A 178 -4.15 13.66 -38.89
N PHE A 179 -4.56 14.38 -39.93
CA PHE A 179 -3.71 15.36 -40.61
C PHE A 179 -3.62 16.60 -39.72
N ARG A 180 -2.40 17.12 -39.53
CA ARG A 180 -2.14 18.27 -38.68
C ARG A 180 -2.52 19.58 -39.38
#